data_AF-A0A439RBP7-F1
#
_entry.id   AF-A0A439RBP7-F1
#
_cell.length_a   1.000
_cell.length_b   1.000
_cell.length_c   1.000
_cell.angle_alpha   90.00
_cell.angle_beta   90.00
_cell.angle_gamma   90.00
#
_symmetry.space_group_name_H-M   'P 1'
#
loop_
_entity.id
_entity.type
_entity.pdbx_description
1 polymer ?
#
loop_
_entity_poly.entity_id
_entity_poly.type
_entity_poly.pdbx_seq_one_letter_code
_entity_poly.pdbx_strand_id
1 'polypeptide(L)'
;MELPIPLRQGVERLLEKVPLPTLKQAAKTLSDRYRAELRDGRLHMAEEMAVKAYLATRLPATYAAVRASLDALSEARPDYAPKTLLDIGAGPGTVLWAALDVWPDLEQAVLIEASAAVRRVGEALATEAMTAMVAWQAGDVTLDLADLKPAELVTCAYVLDEIGPASLPKLIDRLWHLTDNTLLVVEPGTPAGWQRILAVRRQLVEAG
;
A
#
# COMPACT_ATOMS: atom_id res chain seq x y z
N MET A 1 0.31 16.20 7.58
CA MET A 1 0.94 15.06 8.26
C MET A 1 2.26 14.79 7.57
N GLU A 2 3.37 14.83 8.30
CA GLU A 2 4.71 14.61 7.75
C GLU A 2 5.09 13.14 7.80
N LEU A 3 6.04 12.71 6.95
CA LEU A 3 6.63 11.38 7.04
C LEU A 3 7.40 11.22 8.36
N PRO A 4 7.42 10.02 8.97
CA PRO A 4 8.30 9.71 10.08
C PRO A 4 9.75 10.04 9.73
N ILE A 5 10.50 10.59 10.69
CA ILE A 5 11.89 11.01 10.47
C ILE A 5 12.74 9.89 9.85
N PRO A 6 12.69 8.62 10.34
CA PRO A 6 13.47 7.54 9.75
C PRO A 6 13.11 7.25 8.28
N LEU A 7 11.82 7.28 7.96
CA LEU A 7 11.34 7.08 6.58
C LEU A 7 11.80 8.22 5.67
N ARG A 8 11.64 9.47 6.11
CA ARG A 8 12.10 10.65 5.34
C ARG A 8 13.59 10.56 5.03
N GLN A 9 14.42 10.25 6.04
CA GLN A 9 15.86 10.10 5.87
C GLN A 9 16.21 8.90 4.95
N GLY A 10 15.47 7.80 5.03
CA GLY A 10 15.61 6.66 4.12
C GLY A 10 15.35 7.05 2.67
N VAL A 11 14.27 7.79 2.42
CA VAL A 11 13.94 8.32 1.10
C VAL A 11 15.02 9.27 0.59
N GLU A 12 15.49 10.21 1.42
CA GLU A 12 16.58 11.13 1.07
C GLU A 12 17.85 10.38 0.64
N ARG A 13 18.28 9.36 1.39
CA ARG A 13 19.44 8.52 1.04
C ARG A 13 19.26 7.79 -0.29
N LEU A 14 18.07 7.26 -0.56
CA LEU A 14 17.78 6.56 -1.83
C LEU A 14 17.78 7.50 -3.05
N LEU A 15 17.48 8.79 -2.82
CA LEU A 15 17.39 9.81 -3.86
C LEU A 15 18.68 10.62 -4.04
N GLU A 16 19.58 10.64 -3.05
CA GLU A 16 20.79 11.48 -3.00
C GLU A 16 21.63 11.43 -4.29
N LYS A 17 21.77 10.25 -4.90
CA LYS A 17 22.60 10.02 -6.10
C LYS A 17 21.83 10.10 -7.41
N VAL A 18 20.57 10.51 -7.40
CA VAL A 18 19.74 10.60 -8.61
C VAL A 18 19.78 12.03 -9.17
N PRO A 19 20.23 12.23 -10.43
CA PRO A 19 20.19 13.55 -11.03
C PRO A 19 18.77 14.11 -11.10
N LEU A 20 18.56 15.32 -10.60
CA LEU A 20 17.23 15.96 -10.54
C LEU A 20 16.48 15.96 -11.89
N PRO A 21 17.11 16.22 -13.06
CA PRO A 21 16.41 16.14 -14.35
C PRO A 21 15.87 14.74 -14.65
N THR A 22 16.61 13.70 -14.27
CA THR A 22 16.20 12.30 -14.46
C THR A 22 15.01 11.97 -13.57
N LEU A 23 15.06 12.38 -12.30
CA LEU A 23 13.97 12.18 -11.35
C LEU A 23 12.69 12.92 -11.79
N LYS A 24 12.82 14.16 -12.26
CA LYS A 24 11.69 14.95 -12.79
C LYS A 24 11.04 14.28 -14.00
N GLN A 25 11.83 13.75 -14.92
CA GLN A 25 11.32 13.05 -16.10
C GLN A 25 10.58 11.77 -15.70
N ALA A 26 11.15 10.97 -14.80
CA ALA A 26 10.52 9.76 -14.29
C ALA A 26 9.22 10.06 -13.54
N ALA A 27 9.20 11.12 -12.71
CA ALA A 27 8.00 11.57 -12.00
C ALA A 27 6.89 12.04 -12.94
N LYS A 28 7.23 12.71 -14.04
CA LYS A 28 6.27 13.08 -15.08
C LYS A 28 5.64 11.83 -15.71
N THR A 29 6.48 10.90 -16.18
CA THR A 29 6.00 9.64 -16.78
C THR A 29 5.11 8.86 -15.81
N LEU A 30 5.52 8.73 -14.54
CA LEU A 30 4.73 8.06 -13.51
C LEU A 30 3.38 8.75 -13.29
N SER A 31 3.39 10.08 -13.19
CA SER A 31 2.16 10.87 -12.98
C SER A 31 1.18 10.72 -14.14
N ASP A 32 1.67 10.71 -15.37
CA ASP A 32 0.85 10.53 -16.57
C ASP A 32 0.20 9.13 -16.58
N ARG A 33 0.94 8.08 -16.21
CA ARG A 33 0.42 6.70 -16.13
C ARG A 33 -0.70 6.56 -15.10
N TYR A 34 -0.51 7.07 -13.88
CA TYR A 34 -1.53 7.00 -12.84
C TYR A 34 -2.77 7.84 -13.17
N ARG A 35 -2.60 9.04 -13.73
CA ARG A 35 -3.75 9.91 -14.08
C ARG A 35 -4.63 9.30 -15.17
N ALA A 36 -4.02 8.55 -16.09
CA ALA A 36 -4.72 7.86 -17.14
C ALA A 36 -5.24 6.47 -16.71
N GLU A 37 -5.01 6.05 -15.46
CA GLU A 37 -5.32 4.70 -14.95
C GLU A 37 -4.91 3.61 -15.96
N LEU A 38 -3.69 3.73 -16.51
CA LEU A 38 -3.26 2.86 -17.61
C LEU A 38 -3.09 1.41 -17.13
N ARG A 39 -3.99 0.55 -17.62
CA ARG A 39 -3.97 -0.91 -17.41
C ARG A 39 -3.35 -1.62 -18.62
N ASP A 40 -2.16 -1.20 -19.01
CA ASP A 40 -1.42 -1.77 -20.16
C ASP A 40 -0.69 -3.08 -19.82
N GLY A 41 -1.02 -3.70 -18.67
CA GLY A 41 -0.37 -4.91 -18.16
C GLY A 41 1.02 -4.65 -17.57
N ARG A 42 1.52 -3.41 -17.53
CA ARG A 42 2.79 -3.06 -16.88
C ARG A 42 2.52 -2.39 -15.54
N LEU A 43 3.17 -2.90 -14.49
CA LEU A 43 3.17 -2.28 -13.17
C LEU A 43 3.59 -0.81 -13.28
N HIS A 44 2.90 0.08 -12.56
CA HIS A 44 3.26 1.50 -12.53
C HIS A 44 4.70 1.72 -12.05
N MET A 45 5.19 0.83 -11.18
CA MET A 45 6.54 0.84 -10.60
C MET A 45 7.34 -0.42 -10.96
N ALA A 46 7.41 -0.78 -12.25
CA ALA A 46 8.17 -1.95 -12.70
C ALA A 46 9.71 -1.79 -12.55
N GLU A 47 10.21 -0.56 -12.59
CA GLU A 47 11.65 -0.25 -12.62
C GLU A 47 12.06 0.64 -11.46
N GLU A 48 13.32 0.51 -11.01
CA GLU A 48 13.85 1.21 -9.84
C GLU A 48 13.70 2.74 -9.92
N MET A 49 13.86 3.33 -11.11
CA MET A 49 13.69 4.78 -11.29
C MET A 49 12.23 5.21 -11.12
N ALA A 50 11.27 4.39 -11.52
CA ALA A 50 9.85 4.64 -11.28
C ALA A 50 9.52 4.57 -9.78
N VAL A 51 10.13 3.63 -9.04
CA VAL A 51 10.00 3.57 -7.58
C VAL A 51 10.56 4.84 -6.93
N LYS A 52 11.76 5.28 -7.32
CA LYS A 52 12.36 6.53 -6.79
C LYS A 52 11.50 7.75 -7.09
N ALA A 53 10.93 7.83 -8.29
CA ALA A 53 9.98 8.88 -8.64
C ALA A 53 8.71 8.83 -7.77
N TYR A 54 8.19 7.63 -7.47
CA TYR A 54 7.07 7.45 -6.55
C TYR A 54 7.42 7.94 -5.14
N LEU A 55 8.58 7.56 -4.59
CA LEU A 55 9.03 8.01 -3.27
C LEU A 55 9.09 9.54 -3.19
N ALA A 56 9.60 10.19 -4.23
CA ALA A 56 9.76 11.64 -4.26
C ALA A 56 8.45 12.42 -4.42
N THR A 57 7.42 11.83 -5.06
CA THR A 57 6.25 12.60 -5.51
C THR A 57 4.91 12.12 -4.99
N ARG A 58 4.80 10.86 -4.56
CA ARG A 58 3.54 10.25 -4.13
C ARG A 58 3.56 9.75 -2.70
N LEU A 59 4.67 9.16 -2.25
CA LEU A 59 4.79 8.59 -0.90
C LEU A 59 4.30 9.55 0.21
N PRO A 60 4.66 10.85 0.26
CA PRO A 60 4.17 11.73 1.32
C PRO A 60 2.65 11.88 1.35
N ALA A 61 2.02 11.97 0.17
CA ALA A 61 0.57 12.13 0.06
C ALA A 61 -0.17 10.83 0.37
N THR A 62 0.33 9.70 -0.13
CA THR A 62 -0.27 8.38 0.16
C THR A 62 -0.09 8.01 1.62
N TYR A 63 1.06 8.33 2.23
CA TYR A 63 1.29 8.18 3.67
C TYR A 63 0.25 8.98 4.48
N ALA A 64 0.10 10.27 4.17
CA ALA A 64 -0.84 11.13 4.89
C ALA A 64 -2.30 10.62 4.76
N ALA A 65 -2.69 10.14 3.58
CA ALA A 65 -4.03 9.58 3.37
C ALA A 65 -4.24 8.29 4.19
N VAL A 66 -3.28 7.35 4.12
CA VAL A 66 -3.37 6.09 4.88
C VAL A 66 -3.37 6.36 6.38
N ARG A 67 -2.44 7.18 6.88
CA ARG A 67 -2.33 7.49 8.30
C ARG A 67 -3.58 8.20 8.83
N ALA A 68 -4.22 9.07 8.04
CA ALA A 68 -5.52 9.65 8.37
C ALA A 68 -6.66 8.60 8.40
N SER A 69 -6.66 7.62 7.50
CA SER A 69 -7.61 6.50 7.55
C SER A 69 -7.41 5.62 8.79
N LEU A 70 -6.15 5.38 9.18
CA LEU A 70 -5.82 4.63 10.39
C LEU A 70 -6.16 5.41 11.67
N ASP A 71 -5.97 6.74 11.69
CA ASP A 71 -6.46 7.60 12.78
C ASP A 71 -7.98 7.48 12.94
N ALA A 72 -8.73 7.60 11.84
CA ALA A 72 -10.18 7.47 11.89
C ALA A 72 -10.63 6.09 12.39
N LEU A 73 -9.90 5.03 12.01
CA LEU A 73 -10.15 3.67 12.53
C LEU A 73 -9.85 3.57 14.03
N SER A 74 -8.72 4.10 14.49
CA SER A 74 -8.33 4.11 15.90
C SER A 74 -9.29 4.95 16.76
N GLU A 75 -9.80 6.07 16.23
CA GLU A 75 -10.80 6.89 16.92
C GLU A 75 -12.15 6.17 17.03
N ALA A 76 -12.57 5.51 15.95
CA ALA A 76 -13.81 4.73 15.94
C ALA A 76 -13.73 3.46 16.81
N ARG A 77 -12.52 2.91 17.02
CA ARG A 77 -12.27 1.70 17.81
C ARG A 77 -11.05 1.91 18.73
N PRO A 78 -11.19 2.62 19.86
CA PRO A 78 -10.06 2.97 20.73
C PRO A 78 -9.29 1.77 21.30
N ASP A 79 -9.98 0.65 21.51
CA ASP A 79 -9.37 -0.59 22.05
C ASP A 79 -8.77 -1.49 20.95
N TYR A 80 -8.87 -1.10 19.68
CA TYR A 80 -8.31 -1.87 18.57
C TYR A 80 -6.82 -1.61 18.41
N ALA A 81 -6.02 -2.67 18.58
CA ALA A 81 -4.57 -2.67 18.42
C ALA A 81 -4.13 -3.97 17.72
N PRO A 82 -4.10 -4.00 16.38
CA PRO A 82 -3.80 -5.21 15.64
C PRO A 82 -2.35 -5.68 15.85
N LYS A 83 -2.17 -6.98 16.00
CA LYS A 83 -0.87 -7.66 16.11
C LYS A 83 -0.34 -8.16 14.77
N THR A 84 -1.22 -8.41 13.81
CA THR A 84 -0.87 -8.91 12.49
C THR A 84 -1.41 -8.00 11.39
N LEU A 85 -0.54 -7.65 10.44
CA LEU A 85 -0.85 -6.87 9.24
C LEU A 85 -0.64 -7.74 7.99
N LEU A 86 -1.62 -7.74 7.09
CA LEU A 86 -1.48 -8.22 5.72
C LEU A 86 -1.79 -7.07 4.75
N ASP A 87 -0.77 -6.58 4.04
CA ASP A 87 -0.91 -5.46 3.10
C ASP A 87 -0.81 -5.94 1.65
N ILE A 88 -1.86 -5.70 0.87
CA ILE A 88 -2.01 -6.18 -0.50
C ILE A 88 -1.74 -5.05 -1.48
N GLY A 89 -0.79 -5.26 -2.39
CA GLY A 89 -0.27 -4.17 -3.23
C GLY A 89 0.54 -3.18 -2.40
N ALA A 90 1.37 -3.71 -1.48
CA ALA A 90 1.96 -2.93 -0.39
C ALA A 90 2.88 -1.79 -0.83
N GLY A 91 3.34 -1.83 -2.09
CA GLY A 91 4.26 -0.85 -2.60
C GLY A 91 5.56 -0.83 -1.77
N PRO A 92 6.17 0.34 -1.56
CA PRO A 92 7.36 0.47 -0.71
C PRO A 92 7.05 0.36 0.80
N GLY A 93 5.88 -0.16 1.20
CA GLY A 93 5.46 -0.32 2.60
C GLY A 93 4.84 0.93 3.21
N THR A 94 4.13 1.74 2.42
CA THR A 94 3.50 2.98 2.93
C THR A 94 2.58 2.70 4.12
N VAL A 95 1.77 1.63 4.02
CA VAL A 95 0.86 1.24 5.09
C VAL A 95 1.60 0.73 6.32
N LEU A 96 2.64 -0.08 6.14
CA LEU A 96 3.49 -0.56 7.23
C LEU A 96 3.99 0.59 8.11
N TRP A 97 4.55 1.64 7.48
CA TRP A 97 5.03 2.81 8.21
C TRP A 97 3.91 3.53 8.95
N ALA A 98 2.76 3.74 8.29
CA ALA A 98 1.63 4.41 8.90
C ALA A 98 1.02 3.59 10.05
N ALA A 99 0.98 2.26 9.92
CA ALA A 99 0.47 1.35 10.93
C ALA A 99 1.37 1.30 12.16
N LEU A 100 2.70 1.23 11.98
CA LEU A 100 3.65 1.27 13.10
C LEU A 100 3.63 2.60 13.86
N ASP A 101 3.31 3.69 13.18
CA ASP A 101 3.09 5.00 13.80
C ASP A 101 1.81 5.06 14.65
N VAL A 102 0.78 4.26 14.33
CA VAL A 102 -0.48 4.19 15.11
C VAL A 102 -0.36 3.16 16.23
N TRP A 103 0.17 1.98 15.89
CA TRP A 103 0.25 0.80 16.73
C TRP A 103 1.72 0.31 16.76
N PRO A 104 2.55 0.87 17.65
CA PRO A 104 3.95 0.47 17.79
C PRO A 104 4.14 -1.00 18.21
N ASP A 105 3.10 -1.61 18.79
CA ASP A 105 3.09 -3.00 19.24
C ASP A 105 2.62 -4.00 18.16
N LEU A 106 2.59 -3.59 16.89
CA LEU A 106 2.40 -4.50 15.76
C LEU A 106 3.53 -5.54 15.76
N GLU A 107 3.20 -6.83 15.70
CA GLU A 107 4.18 -7.91 15.85
C GLU A 107 4.62 -8.49 14.52
N GLN A 108 3.70 -8.59 13.55
CA GLN A 108 3.97 -9.20 12.24
C GLN A 108 3.32 -8.41 11.12
N ALA A 109 4.07 -8.23 10.03
CA ALA A 109 3.56 -7.61 8.81
C ALA A 109 4.00 -8.41 7.57
N VAL A 110 3.03 -8.88 6.80
CA VAL A 110 3.24 -9.51 5.50
C VAL A 110 2.79 -8.55 4.41
N LEU A 111 3.70 -8.21 3.50
CA LEU A 111 3.50 -7.22 2.45
C LEU A 111 3.57 -7.92 1.09
N ILE A 112 2.46 -7.97 0.36
CA ILE A 112 2.37 -8.59 -0.96
C ILE A 112 2.57 -7.52 -2.04
N GLU A 113 3.62 -7.67 -2.84
CA GLU A 113 3.97 -6.73 -3.89
C GLU A 113 4.55 -7.46 -5.10
N ALA A 114 4.04 -7.17 -6.30
CA ALA A 114 4.45 -7.85 -7.53
C ALA A 114 5.85 -7.39 -8.01
N SER A 115 6.15 -6.10 -7.89
CA SER A 115 7.40 -5.51 -8.37
C SER A 115 8.59 -5.83 -7.47
N ALA A 116 9.55 -6.59 -7.98
CA ALA A 116 10.81 -6.85 -7.29
C ALA A 116 11.61 -5.56 -7.00
N ALA A 117 11.50 -4.55 -7.86
CA ALA A 117 12.15 -3.26 -7.63
C ALA A 117 11.54 -2.53 -6.43
N VAL A 118 10.22 -2.58 -6.29
CA VAL A 118 9.50 -1.95 -5.18
C VAL A 118 9.79 -2.69 -3.87
N ARG A 119 9.77 -4.03 -3.87
CA ARG A 119 10.11 -4.83 -2.68
C ARG A 119 11.51 -4.50 -2.15
N ARG A 120 12.53 -4.49 -3.03
CA ARG A 120 13.90 -4.11 -2.64
C ARG A 120 13.98 -2.73 -2.00
N VAL A 121 13.21 -1.77 -2.52
CA VAL A 121 13.16 -0.42 -1.95
C VAL A 121 12.43 -0.40 -0.61
N GLY A 122 11.31 -1.10 -0.48
CA GLY A 122 10.57 -1.24 0.77
C GLY A 122 11.43 -1.86 1.87
N GLU A 123 12.11 -2.96 1.56
CA GLU A 123 13.08 -3.63 2.44
C GLU A 123 14.24 -2.70 2.85
N ALA A 124 14.76 -1.90 1.91
CA ALA A 124 15.83 -0.94 2.21
C ALA A 124 15.37 0.28 3.03
N LEU A 125 14.07 0.62 2.95
CA LEU A 125 13.46 1.64 3.79
C LEU A 125 13.18 1.09 5.19
N ALA A 126 12.70 -0.15 5.30
CA ALA A 126 12.47 -0.81 6.58
C ALA A 126 13.76 -0.78 7.42
N THR A 127 13.66 -0.30 8.64
CA THR A 127 14.82 -0.11 9.50
C THR A 127 14.95 -1.26 10.48
N GLU A 128 16.18 -1.58 10.88
CA GLU A 128 16.43 -2.53 11.99
C GLU A 128 15.80 -2.09 13.32
N ALA A 129 15.36 -0.84 13.42
CA ALA A 129 14.65 -0.32 14.59
C ALA A 129 13.18 -0.73 14.64
N MET A 130 12.62 -1.30 13.57
CA MET A 130 11.27 -1.87 13.59
C MET A 130 11.26 -3.14 14.43
N THR A 131 10.39 -3.18 15.44
CA THR A 131 10.21 -4.34 16.32
C THR A 131 9.38 -5.44 15.67
N ALA A 132 8.50 -5.07 14.73
CA ALA A 132 7.68 -6.02 13.98
C ALA A 132 8.53 -6.92 13.08
N MET A 133 8.15 -8.19 12.96
CA MET A 133 8.67 -9.07 11.93
C MET A 133 8.02 -8.72 10.59
N VAL A 134 8.79 -8.16 9.68
CA VAL A 134 8.31 -7.70 8.37
C VAL A 134 8.79 -8.63 7.26
N ALA A 135 7.88 -9.07 6.40
CA ALA A 135 8.19 -9.88 5.23
C ALA A 135 7.53 -9.32 3.97
N TRP A 136 8.33 -8.87 3.00
CA TRP A 136 7.87 -8.65 1.64
C TRP A 136 7.84 -9.97 0.87
N GLN A 137 6.70 -10.27 0.25
CA GLN A 137 6.53 -11.46 -0.57
C GLN A 137 6.17 -11.06 -1.99
N ALA A 138 6.72 -11.80 -2.96
CA ALA A 138 6.29 -11.67 -4.34
C ALA A 138 4.89 -12.27 -4.47
N GLY A 139 3.97 -11.52 -5.06
CA GLY A 139 2.65 -12.05 -5.39
C GLY A 139 1.91 -11.14 -6.34
N ASP A 140 1.26 -11.73 -7.34
CA ASP A 140 0.20 -11.08 -8.09
C ASP A 140 -1.07 -11.12 -7.23
N VAL A 141 -1.55 -9.95 -6.84
CA VAL A 141 -2.72 -9.80 -5.97
C VAL A 141 -3.99 -10.42 -6.57
N THR A 142 -4.02 -10.70 -7.88
CA THR A 142 -5.15 -11.36 -8.55
C THR A 142 -5.05 -12.88 -8.61
N LEU A 143 -3.87 -13.47 -8.38
CA LEU A 143 -3.59 -14.89 -8.57
C LEU A 143 -3.09 -15.60 -7.31
N ASP A 144 -2.26 -14.94 -6.49
CA ASP A 144 -1.36 -15.60 -5.54
C ASP A 144 -1.78 -15.44 -4.07
N LEU A 145 -3.06 -15.25 -3.77
CA LEU A 145 -3.53 -15.03 -2.40
C LEU A 145 -3.94 -16.31 -1.66
N ALA A 146 -3.88 -17.49 -2.28
CA ALA A 146 -4.50 -18.72 -1.77
C ALA A 146 -3.86 -19.27 -0.47
N ASP A 147 -2.54 -19.14 -0.32
CA ASP A 147 -1.79 -19.70 0.81
C ASP A 147 -1.53 -18.69 1.93
N LEU A 148 -2.06 -17.47 1.80
CA LEU A 148 -1.93 -16.44 2.81
C LEU A 148 -2.74 -16.78 4.06
N LYS A 149 -2.16 -16.46 5.21
CA LYS A 149 -2.84 -16.56 6.49
C LYS A 149 -3.69 -15.32 6.73
N PRO A 150 -4.84 -15.45 7.39
CA PRO A 150 -5.60 -14.31 7.86
C PRO A 150 -4.78 -13.40 8.78
N ALA A 151 -5.16 -12.13 8.83
CA ALA A 151 -4.56 -11.11 9.68
C ALA A 151 -5.64 -10.24 10.35
N GLU A 152 -5.29 -9.65 11.50
CA GLU A 152 -6.19 -8.76 12.25
C GLU A 152 -6.42 -7.44 11.53
N LEU A 153 -5.42 -6.95 10.79
CA LEU A 153 -5.56 -5.85 9.85
C LEU A 153 -5.17 -6.30 8.44
N VAL A 154 -6.14 -6.31 7.53
CA VAL A 154 -5.88 -6.47 6.09
C VAL A 154 -6.03 -5.12 5.41
N THR A 155 -5.07 -4.75 4.57
CA THR A 155 -5.11 -3.48 3.85
C THR A 155 -4.98 -3.66 2.34
N CYS A 156 -5.64 -2.76 1.62
CA CYS A 156 -5.58 -2.66 0.16
C CYS A 156 -5.64 -1.18 -0.21
N ALA A 157 -4.47 -0.56 -0.40
CA ALA A 157 -4.33 0.87 -0.56
C ALA A 157 -3.73 1.23 -1.93
N TYR A 158 -4.45 2.00 -2.75
CA TYR A 158 -4.00 2.49 -4.06
C TYR A 158 -3.60 1.40 -5.06
N VAL A 159 -4.32 0.26 -5.06
CA VAL A 159 -4.06 -0.87 -5.96
C VAL A 159 -5.29 -1.32 -6.76
N LEU A 160 -6.53 -1.01 -6.34
CA LEU A 160 -7.71 -1.51 -7.07
C LEU A 160 -7.86 -0.87 -8.45
N ASP A 161 -7.27 0.29 -8.68
CA ASP A 161 -7.19 0.93 -9.99
C ASP A 161 -6.27 0.18 -10.96
N GLU A 162 -5.30 -0.58 -10.46
CA GLU A 162 -4.42 -1.45 -11.25
C GLU A 162 -5.09 -2.76 -11.66
N ILE A 163 -6.17 -3.16 -10.97
CA ILE A 163 -6.85 -4.44 -11.18
C ILE A 163 -7.94 -4.33 -12.25
N GLY A 164 -7.98 -5.33 -13.14
CA GLY A 164 -9.03 -5.47 -14.13
C GLY A 164 -10.42 -5.54 -13.46
N PRO A 165 -11.45 -4.81 -13.93
CA PRO A 165 -12.75 -4.73 -13.26
C PRO A 165 -13.42 -6.09 -13.02
N ALA A 166 -13.20 -7.07 -13.89
CA ALA A 166 -13.73 -8.42 -13.76
C ALA A 166 -13.11 -9.23 -12.61
N SER A 167 -11.88 -8.89 -12.20
CA SER A 167 -11.17 -9.58 -11.11
C SER A 167 -11.44 -8.96 -9.74
N LEU A 168 -11.95 -7.72 -9.69
CA LEU A 168 -12.19 -6.99 -8.45
C LEU A 168 -13.11 -7.74 -7.48
N PRO A 169 -14.29 -8.27 -7.87
CA PRO A 169 -15.17 -8.94 -6.90
C PRO A 169 -14.49 -10.12 -6.21
N LYS A 170 -13.80 -10.97 -6.98
CA LYS A 170 -13.08 -12.13 -6.43
C LYS A 170 -11.94 -11.71 -5.50
N LEU A 171 -11.22 -10.63 -5.83
CA LEU A 171 -10.20 -10.08 -4.94
C LEU A 171 -10.82 -9.63 -3.62
N ILE A 172 -11.87 -8.82 -3.66
CA ILE A 172 -12.54 -8.30 -2.46
C ILE A 172 -13.06 -9.43 -1.57
N ASP A 173 -13.68 -10.46 -2.15
CA ASP A 173 -14.10 -11.65 -1.41
C ASP A 173 -12.91 -12.31 -0.72
N ARG A 174 -11.78 -12.44 -1.42
CA ARG A 174 -10.58 -13.05 -0.84
C ARG A 174 -9.99 -12.21 0.29
N LEU A 175 -9.92 -10.89 0.13
CA LEU A 175 -9.45 -9.99 1.20
C LEU A 175 -10.32 -10.13 2.45
N TRP A 176 -11.64 -10.19 2.27
CA TRP A 176 -12.56 -10.39 3.39
C TRP A 176 -12.34 -11.72 4.11
N HIS A 177 -12.12 -12.82 3.37
CA HIS A 177 -11.81 -14.11 3.98
C HIS A 177 -10.44 -14.17 4.68
N LEU A 178 -9.51 -13.28 4.32
CA LEU A 178 -8.21 -13.13 4.97
C LEU A 178 -8.27 -12.15 6.16
N THR A 179 -9.43 -11.56 6.44
CA THR A 179 -9.59 -10.56 7.48
C THR A 179 -10.17 -11.19 8.74
N ASP A 180 -9.36 -11.26 9.81
CA ASP A 180 -9.83 -11.73 11.11
C ASP A 180 -10.61 -10.65 11.88
N ASN A 181 -10.33 -9.37 11.61
CA ASN A 181 -10.96 -8.27 12.35
C ASN A 181 -11.30 -7.04 11.51
N THR A 182 -10.32 -6.43 10.81
CA THR A 182 -10.56 -5.20 10.04
C THR A 182 -9.93 -5.25 8.66
N LEU A 183 -10.75 -4.93 7.64
CA LEU A 183 -10.31 -4.68 6.26
C LEU A 183 -10.34 -3.17 6.01
N LEU A 184 -9.19 -2.58 5.69
CA LEU A 184 -9.07 -1.19 5.27
C LEU A 184 -8.78 -1.09 3.78
N VAL A 185 -9.67 -0.41 3.05
CA VAL A 185 -9.50 -0.12 1.62
C VAL A 185 -9.34 1.38 1.42
N VAL A 186 -8.25 1.79 0.76
CA VAL A 186 -7.96 3.20 0.48
C VAL A 186 -7.77 3.38 -1.03
N GLU A 187 -8.49 4.32 -1.61
CA GLU A 187 -8.43 4.63 -3.05
C GLU A 187 -8.08 6.12 -3.26
N PRO A 188 -7.56 6.49 -4.44
CA PRO A 188 -7.48 7.89 -4.84
C PRO A 188 -8.82 8.61 -4.71
N GLY A 189 -8.79 9.87 -4.27
CA GLY A 189 -9.96 10.76 -4.20
C GLY A 189 -10.47 11.23 -5.58
N THR A 190 -10.64 10.31 -6.53
CA THR A 190 -11.18 10.56 -7.87
C THR A 190 -12.61 10.02 -7.98
N PRO A 191 -13.41 10.46 -8.97
CA PRO A 191 -14.73 9.87 -9.21
C PRO A 191 -14.68 8.35 -9.43
N ALA A 192 -13.64 7.84 -10.09
CA ALA A 192 -13.45 6.41 -10.32
C ALA A 192 -13.11 5.66 -9.02
N GLY A 193 -12.20 6.21 -8.21
CA GLY A 193 -11.86 5.65 -6.89
C GLY A 193 -13.07 5.63 -5.95
N TRP A 194 -13.86 6.70 -5.94
CA TRP A 194 -15.12 6.76 -5.18
C TRP A 194 -16.10 5.65 -5.60
N GLN A 195 -16.29 5.45 -6.92
CA GLN A 195 -17.14 4.39 -7.43
C GLN A 195 -16.63 2.99 -7.02
N ARG A 196 -15.31 2.76 -7.05
CA ARG A 196 -14.70 1.52 -6.57
C ARG A 196 -14.99 1.30 -5.09
N ILE A 197 -14.79 2.30 -4.23
CA ILE A 197 -15.11 2.20 -2.79
C ILE A 197 -16.59 1.88 -2.56
N LEU A 198 -17.52 2.51 -3.28
CA LEU A 198 -18.94 2.20 -3.17
C LEU A 198 -19.27 0.77 -3.61
N ALA A 199 -18.61 0.27 -4.65
CA ALA A 199 -18.79 -1.11 -5.11
C ALA A 199 -18.26 -2.13 -4.10
N VAL A 200 -17.06 -1.89 -3.55
CA VAL A 200 -16.46 -2.70 -2.47
C VAL A 200 -17.40 -2.73 -1.27
N ARG A 201 -17.86 -1.56 -0.81
CA ARG A 201 -18.77 -1.45 0.33
C ARG A 201 -20.06 -2.24 0.12
N ARG A 202 -20.67 -2.12 -1.05
CA ARG A 202 -21.92 -2.85 -1.37
C ARG A 202 -21.69 -4.37 -1.28
N GLN A 203 -20.63 -4.86 -1.90
CA GLN A 203 -20.32 -6.29 -1.90
C GLN A 203 -20.08 -6.83 -0.48
N LEU A 204 -19.29 -6.11 0.34
CA LEU A 204 -19.02 -6.55 1.71
C LEU A 204 -20.27 -6.52 2.59
N VAL A 205 -21.13 -5.50 2.47
CA VAL A 205 -22.41 -5.45 3.21
C VAL A 205 -23.35 -6.59 2.81
N GLU A 206 -23.34 -6.99 1.53
CA GLU A 206 -24.13 -8.13 1.04
C GLU A 206 -23.57 -9.49 1.54
N ALA A 207 -22.27 -9.57 1.81
CA ALA A 207 -21.61 -10.76 2.32
C ALA A 207 -21.83 -10.99 3.83
N GLY A 208 -22.23 -9.95 4.57
CA GLY A 208 -22.43 -9.96 6.03
C GLY A 208 -21.19 -9.57 6.82
#